data_AF-A0A2V8LY99-F1
#
_entry.id   AF-A0A2V8LY99-F1
#
_cell.length_a   1.000
_cell.length_b   1.000
_cell.length_c   1.000
_cell.angle_alpha   90.00
_cell.angle_beta   90.00
_cell.angle_gamma   90.00
#
_symmetry.space_group_name_H-M   'P 1'
#
loop_
_entity.id
_entity.type
_entity.pdbx_description
1 polymer ?
#
loop_
_entity_poly.entity_id
_entity_poly.type
_entity_poly.pdbx_seq_one_letter_code
_entity_poly.pdbx_strand_id
1 'polypeptide(L)'
;MTTTKRRRVEITFFEQERIVQRLTTAHCCVCRLNSEMLTPEQAGDLARVHVQRIYEWLAQGKAHGMKMLSGQDRVCKNSLFEISEE
;
A
#
# COMPACT_ATOMS: atom_id res chain seq x y z
N MET A 1 -19.04 2.77 -59.45
CA MET A 1 -17.78 2.36 -58.78
C MET A 1 -17.83 2.79 -57.33
N THR A 2 -18.00 1.86 -56.39
CA THR A 2 -18.02 2.13 -54.94
C THR A 2 -16.66 1.78 -54.36
N THR A 3 -15.93 2.79 -53.87
CA THR A 3 -14.62 2.60 -53.24
C THR A 3 -14.80 2.36 -51.75
N THR A 4 -14.59 1.10 -51.31
CA THR A 4 -14.64 0.73 -49.89
C THR A 4 -13.38 1.24 -49.18
N LYS A 5 -13.50 2.27 -48.34
CA LYS A 5 -12.40 2.75 -47.49
C LYS A 5 -12.09 1.72 -46.39
N ARG A 6 -10.88 1.16 -46.41
CA ARG A 6 -10.36 0.30 -45.32
C ARG A 6 -9.98 1.15 -44.11
N ARG A 7 -10.49 0.80 -42.92
CA ARG A 7 -10.04 1.33 -41.62
C ARG A 7 -9.05 0.35 -40.99
N ARG A 8 -7.99 0.88 -40.37
CA ARG A 8 -7.02 0.11 -39.58
C ARG A 8 -7.30 0.37 -38.11
N VAL A 9 -7.38 -0.69 -37.31
CA VAL A 9 -7.50 -0.65 -35.85
C VAL A 9 -6.23 -1.23 -35.28
N GLU A 10 -5.59 -0.51 -34.36
CA GLU A 10 -4.45 -1.01 -33.59
C GLU A 10 -4.92 -1.34 -32.18
N ILE A 11 -4.59 -2.55 -31.72
CA ILE A 11 -4.90 -3.04 -30.38
C ILE A 11 -3.57 -3.16 -29.66
N THR A 12 -3.37 -2.33 -28.64
CA THR A 12 -2.17 -2.37 -27.78
C THR A 12 -2.50 -3.19 -26.54
N PHE A 13 -1.78 -4.30 -26.34
CA PHE A 13 -1.87 -5.11 -25.12
C PHE A 13 -0.79 -4.67 -24.13
N PHE A 14 -1.18 -4.47 -22.88
CA PHE A 14 -0.25 -4.24 -21.78
C PHE A 14 -0.32 -5.44 -20.85
N GLU A 15 0.79 -6.13 -20.64
CA GLU A 15 0.90 -7.17 -19.62
C GLU A 15 1.05 -6.48 -18.26
N GLN A 16 0.02 -6.60 -17.42
CA GLN A 16 0.08 -6.13 -16.04
C GLN A 16 0.43 -7.32 -15.16
N GLU A 17 1.71 -7.40 -14.77
CA GLU A 17 2.13 -8.41 -13.78
C GLU A 17 1.37 -8.19 -12.47
N ARG A 18 0.64 -9.22 -12.04
CA ARG A 18 -0.06 -9.20 -10.75
C ARG A 18 0.96 -9.50 -9.66
N ILE A 19 1.54 -8.47 -9.06
CA ILE A 19 2.36 -8.62 -7.85
C ILE A 19 1.43 -9.08 -6.71
N VAL A 20 1.47 -10.37 -6.38
CA VAL A 20 0.75 -10.91 -5.22
C VAL A 20 1.50 -10.48 -3.96
N GLN A 21 1.13 -9.34 -3.39
CA GLN A 21 1.64 -8.93 -2.09
C GLN A 21 1.09 -9.89 -1.02
N ARG A 22 1.97 -10.72 -0.43
CA ARG A 22 1.62 -11.51 0.75
C ARG A 22 1.52 -10.56 1.94
N LEU A 23 0.30 -10.44 2.46
CA LEU A 23 0.00 -9.64 3.64
C LEU A 23 0.56 -10.34 4.88
N THR A 24 1.46 -9.67 5.60
CA THR A 24 1.93 -10.16 6.90
C THR A 24 0.98 -9.65 7.97
N THR A 25 0.29 -10.54 8.65
CA THR A 25 -0.49 -10.19 9.85
C THR A 25 0.34 -10.37 11.10
N ALA A 26 0.36 -9.37 11.98
CA ALA A 26 1.00 -9.48 13.30
C ALA A 26 0.20 -8.70 14.35
N HIS A 27 0.46 -8.99 15.62
CA HIS A 27 -0.16 -8.27 16.73
C HIS A 27 0.48 -6.88 16.88
N CYS A 28 -0.32 -5.81 16.75
CA CYS A 28 0.12 -4.45 17.03
C CYS A 28 -0.08 -4.14 18.51
N CYS A 29 1.00 -3.84 19.24
CA CYS A 29 0.94 -3.56 20.68
C CYS A 29 0.17 -2.28 21.04
N VAL A 30 0.06 -1.34 20.10
CA VAL A 30 -0.65 -0.07 20.33
C VAL A 30 -2.15 -0.23 20.07
N CYS A 31 -2.54 -0.87 18.96
CA CYS A 31 -3.94 -1.17 18.67
C CYS A 31 -4.51 -2.31 19.53
N ARG A 32 -3.66 -3.17 20.11
CA ARG A 32 -4.01 -4.40 20.83
C ARG A 32 -4.85 -5.39 20.00
N LEU A 33 -4.58 -5.41 18.69
CA LEU A 33 -5.29 -6.23 17.71
C LEU A 33 -4.28 -6.83 16.73
N ASN A 34 -4.66 -7.95 16.12
CA ASN A 34 -3.96 -8.45 14.95
C ASN A 34 -4.28 -7.54 13.77
N SER A 35 -3.25 -6.88 13.24
CA SER A 35 -3.37 -6.01 12.09
C SER A 35 -2.50 -6.53 10.96
N GLU A 36 -2.92 -6.20 9.75
CA GLU A 36 -2.04 -6.22 8.60
C GLU A 36 -0.87 -5.25 8.84
N MET A 37 0.33 -5.76 8.59
CA MET A 37 1.60 -5.06 8.77
C MET A 37 2.21 -4.80 7.39
N LEU A 38 2.14 -3.55 6.98
CA LEU A 38 2.56 -3.06 5.66
C LEU A 38 4.03 -2.66 5.69
N THR A 39 4.73 -2.73 4.56
CA THR A 39 5.97 -1.97 4.41
C THR A 39 5.67 -0.47 4.38
N PRO A 40 6.64 0.42 4.64
CA PRO A 40 6.45 1.86 4.49
C PRO A 40 5.95 2.25 3.09
N GLU A 41 6.41 1.58 2.04
CA GLU A 41 5.98 1.79 0.65
C GLU A 41 4.51 1.43 0.47
N GLN A 42 4.10 0.24 0.94
CA GLN A 42 2.70 -0.20 0.89
C GLN A 42 1.79 0.73 1.69
N ALA A 43 2.25 1.22 2.84
CA ALA A 43 1.52 2.20 3.65
C ALA A 43 1.37 3.54 2.91
N GLY A 44 2.41 3.98 2.20
CA GLY A 44 2.38 5.19 1.36
C GLY A 44 1.37 5.05 0.21
N ASP A 45 1.40 3.92 -0.49
CA ASP A 45 0.44 3.61 -1.57
C ASP A 45 -1.00 3.60 -1.02
N LEU A 46 -1.22 2.95 0.13
CA LEU A 46 -2.54 2.84 0.75
C LEU A 46 -3.07 4.20 1.23
N ALA A 47 -2.24 5.01 1.88
CA ALA A 47 -2.61 6.33 2.37
C ALA A 47 -2.51 7.44 1.30
N ARG A 48 -2.06 7.10 0.09
CA ARG A 48 -1.80 8.05 -1.02
C ARG A 48 -0.86 9.19 -0.64
N VAL A 49 0.21 8.86 0.09
CA VAL A 49 1.26 9.80 0.50
C VAL A 49 2.65 9.28 0.11
N HIS A 50 3.60 10.19 -0.04
CA HIS A 50 4.99 9.79 -0.28
C HIS A 50 5.54 8.98 0.91
N VAL A 51 6.36 7.95 0.64
CA VAL A 51 6.92 7.06 1.68
C VAL A 51 7.65 7.83 2.80
N GLN A 52 8.28 8.96 2.48
CA GLN A 52 8.93 9.83 3.47
C GLN A 52 7.94 10.35 4.54
N ARG A 53 6.69 10.61 4.16
CA ARG A 53 5.62 11.01 5.07
C ARG A 53 5.28 9.90 6.07
N ILE A 54 5.33 8.65 5.62
CA ILE A 54 5.13 7.48 6.50
C ILE A 54 6.24 7.40 7.54
N TYR A 55 7.51 7.57 7.13
CA TYR A 55 8.63 7.61 8.06
C TYR A 55 8.51 8.76 9.07
N GLU A 56 8.06 9.95 8.63
CA GLU A 56 7.77 11.07 9.54
C GLU A 56 6.67 10.72 10.55
N TRP A 57 5.59 10.07 10.12
CA TRP A 57 4.50 9.65 11.01
C TRP A 57 4.97 8.62 12.04
N LEU A 58 5.80 7.66 11.65
CA LEU A 58 6.40 6.70 12.57
C LEU A 58 7.31 7.40 13.58
N ALA A 59 8.17 8.32 13.13
CA ALA A 59 9.07 9.08 14.00
C ALA A 59 8.31 9.98 15.00
N GLN A 60 7.15 10.50 14.58
CA GLN A 60 6.27 11.34 15.42
C GLN A 60 5.29 10.53 16.28
N GLY A 61 5.25 9.20 16.14
CA GLY A 61 4.27 8.35 16.83
C GLY A 61 2.83 8.49 16.34
N LYS A 62 2.61 9.12 15.17
CA LYS A 62 1.30 9.25 14.52
C LYS A 62 0.85 7.97 13.81
N ALA A 63 1.80 7.11 13.44
CA ALA A 63 1.55 5.77 12.93
C ALA A 63 2.25 4.74 13.83
N HIS A 64 1.68 3.55 13.95
CA HIS A 64 2.26 2.48 14.75
C HIS A 64 3.23 1.67 13.91
N GLY A 65 4.48 1.66 14.33
CA GLY A 65 5.56 0.89 13.72
C GLY A 65 5.97 -0.32 14.54
N MET A 66 6.51 -1.33 13.87
CA MET A 66 7.35 -2.34 14.50
C MET A 66 8.53 -2.69 13.60
N LYS A 67 9.66 -3.05 14.21
CA LYS A 67 10.77 -3.68 13.48
C LYS A 67 10.61 -5.19 13.49
N MET A 68 10.69 -5.79 12.31
CA MET A 68 10.84 -7.24 12.22
C MET A 68 12.25 -7.66 12.65
N LEU A 69 12.43 -8.94 12.99
CA LEU A 69 13.75 -9.50 13.32
C LEU A 69 14.78 -9.32 12.19
N SER A 70 14.32 -9.19 10.94
CA SER A 70 15.15 -8.88 9.77
C SER A 70 15.60 -7.42 9.70
N GLY A 71 15.20 -6.57 10.65
CA GLY A 71 15.49 -5.14 10.66
C GLY A 71 14.57 -4.28 9.78
N GLN A 72 13.66 -4.89 9.04
CA GLN A 72 12.69 -4.18 8.20
C GLN A 72 11.59 -3.53 9.05
N ASP A 73 11.33 -2.25 8.79
CA ASP A 73 10.19 -1.56 9.38
C ASP A 73 8.86 -2.05 8.79
N ARG A 74 7.86 -2.13 9.65
CA ARG A 74 6.49 -2.46 9.31
C ARG A 74 5.54 -1.48 9.97
N VAL A 75 4.46 -1.15 9.25
CA VAL A 75 3.47 -0.16 9.63
C VAL A 75 2.13 -0.85 9.84
N CYS A 76 1.51 -0.60 10.97
CA CYS A 76 0.17 -1.11 11.27
C CYS A 76 -0.85 -0.41 10.37
N LYS A 77 -1.57 -1.17 9.55
CA LYS A 77 -2.63 -0.65 8.67
C LYS A 77 -3.68 0.17 9.42
N ASN A 78 -4.10 -0.31 10.59
CA ASN A 78 -5.15 0.36 11.40
C ASN A 78 -4.72 1.72 11.96
N SER A 79 -3.42 2.04 11.94
CA SER A 79 -2.91 3.34 12.40
C SER A 79 -2.81 4.39 11.30
N LEU A 80 -3.02 4.01 10.04
CA LEU A 80 -2.92 4.93 8.89
C LEU A 80 -4.17 5.77 8.67
N PHE A 81 -5.29 5.30 9.17
CA PHE A 81 -6.57 5.98 9.13
C PHE A 81 -7.02 6.01 10.57
N GLU A 82 -7.01 7.19 11.20
CA GLU A 82 -7.67 7.36 12.48
C GLU A 82 -9.09 6.84 12.32
N ILE A 83 -9.41 5.72 12.96
CA ILE A 83 -10.80 5.38 13.19
C ILE A 83 -11.22 6.32 14.31
N SER A 84 -11.67 7.51 13.92
CA SER A 84 -12.46 8.38 14.78
C SER A 84 -13.78 7.65 15.05
N GLU A 85 -13.79 6.77 16.05
CA GLU A 85 -15.05 6.43 16.73
C GLU A 85 -15.23 7.49 17.82
N GLU A 86 -16.11 8.45 17.53
CA GLU A 86 -16.78 9.29 18.53
C GLU A 86 -17.75 8.44 19.37
#